data_AF-A0AAN6PV05-F1
#
_entry.id   AF-A0AAN6PV05-F1
#
_cell.length_a   1.000
_cell.length_b   1.000
_cell.length_c   1.000
_cell.angle_alpha   90.00
_cell.angle_beta   90.00
_cell.angle_gamma   90.00
#
_symmetry.space_group_name_H-M   'P 1'
#
loop_
_entity.id
_entity.type
_entity.pdbx_description
1 polymer ?
#
loop_
_entity_poly.entity_id
_entity_poly.type
_entity_poly.pdbx_seq_one_letter_code
_entity_poly.pdbx_strand_id
1 'polypeptide(L)'
;MAQKSEASEPSPLGFPWPSGAPMSSTDSPEPQDEPARSWRDRIRPDWPVPQIQNVVATVYLGCRLDLQLISQQARNVEYNRKKFHAVIMRIRDPRTTTLVFSSGRMVVTGAKSEPLAQLAARRHARALQKCGFPTGFRDFKVQNLVSSVSCGFPVRLEGIERLYWESAKYEPELFPGLVYAIVRPQVKCLVFTTGKVVLMGAKREEDVYEAFVKLYPILLDSKKGDVVPTKPLLMTADGSARSSIK
;
A
#
# COMPACT_ATOMS: atom_id res chain seq x y z
N MET A 1 -53.69 37.48 -22.90
CA MET A 1 -53.08 36.49 -21.99
C MET A 1 -53.13 37.05 -20.59
N ALA A 2 -54.22 36.77 -19.88
CA ALA A 2 -54.41 36.99 -18.45
C ALA A 2 -55.75 36.37 -18.08
N GLN A 3 -55.77 35.42 -17.15
CA GLN A 3 -56.98 35.09 -16.40
C GLN A 3 -56.59 34.58 -15.01
N LYS A 4 -57.09 35.32 -14.02
CA LYS A 4 -57.15 35.01 -12.59
C LYS A 4 -58.02 33.78 -12.34
N SER A 5 -57.76 33.05 -11.27
CA SER A 5 -58.84 32.52 -10.42
C SER A 5 -58.43 32.51 -8.94
N GLU A 6 -59.23 33.24 -8.17
CA GLU A 6 -59.32 33.36 -6.72
C GLU A 6 -60.09 32.19 -6.10
N ALA A 7 -59.77 31.83 -4.85
CA ALA A 7 -60.69 31.31 -3.81
C ALA A 7 -59.87 31.15 -2.50
N SER A 8 -59.90 32.08 -1.53
CA SER A 8 -60.91 32.36 -0.49
C SER A 8 -61.07 31.26 0.58
N GLU A 9 -60.73 31.60 1.82
CA GLU A 9 -60.78 30.82 3.07
C GLU A 9 -62.23 30.42 3.50
N PRO A 10 -62.44 29.59 4.56
CA PRO A 10 -62.43 30.13 5.93
C PRO A 10 -61.90 29.17 7.04
N SER A 11 -61.41 29.75 8.14
CA SER A 11 -61.26 29.12 9.48
C SER A 11 -62.63 29.08 10.21
N PRO A 12 -62.82 28.67 11.50
CA PRO A 12 -61.93 28.07 12.50
C PRO A 12 -62.59 26.88 13.25
N LEU A 13 -62.01 26.45 14.38
CA LEU A 13 -62.54 25.71 15.56
C LEU A 13 -61.42 24.72 15.98
N GLY A 14 -60.61 24.94 17.00
CA GLY A 14 -60.97 25.27 18.38
C GLY A 14 -60.59 24.08 19.26
N PHE A 15 -59.98 24.37 20.42
CA PHE A 15 -59.70 23.51 21.59
C PHE A 15 -58.26 23.01 21.82
N PRO A 16 -57.86 22.94 23.11
CA PRO A 16 -56.54 23.30 23.57
C PRO A 16 -55.71 22.08 23.99
N TRP A 17 -54.41 22.32 24.07
CA TRP A 17 -53.40 21.41 24.58
C TRP A 17 -53.71 20.89 25.99
N PRO A 18 -53.43 19.61 26.29
CA PRO A 18 -52.95 19.21 27.59
C PRO A 18 -51.44 18.94 27.51
N SER A 19 -50.73 19.58 28.42
CA SER A 19 -49.30 19.40 28.70
C SER A 19 -49.06 18.05 29.39
N GLY A 20 -47.95 17.39 29.06
CA GLY A 20 -47.24 16.50 29.99
C GLY A 20 -47.15 15.01 29.62
N ALA A 21 -46.03 14.62 29.00
CA ALA A 21 -45.20 13.46 29.39
C ALA A 21 -43.95 13.39 28.51
N PRO A 22 -42.76 13.04 29.04
CA PRO A 22 -41.50 13.13 28.32
C PRO A 22 -41.36 11.93 27.37
N MET A 23 -41.31 12.18 26.06
CA MET A 23 -40.84 11.18 25.12
C MET A 23 -39.31 11.14 25.21
N SER A 24 -38.81 10.04 25.77
CA SER A 24 -37.42 9.64 25.69
C SER A 24 -37.00 9.58 24.23
N SER A 25 -36.31 10.62 23.77
CA SER A 25 -35.46 10.53 22.59
C SER A 25 -34.34 9.55 22.93
N THR A 26 -34.50 8.30 22.50
CA THR A 26 -33.36 7.38 22.37
C THR A 26 -32.51 7.91 21.23
N ASP A 27 -31.76 8.98 21.53
CA ASP A 27 -30.69 9.47 20.69
C ASP A 27 -29.61 8.40 20.76
N SER A 28 -29.68 7.44 19.84
CA SER A 28 -28.60 6.50 19.62
C SER A 28 -27.46 7.35 19.08
N PRO A 29 -26.32 7.48 19.77
CA PRO A 29 -25.21 8.20 19.19
C PRO A 29 -24.82 7.44 17.92
N GLU A 30 -25.01 8.08 16.77
CA GLU A 30 -24.30 7.72 15.55
C GLU A 30 -22.83 7.50 15.93
N PRO A 31 -22.16 6.47 15.38
CA PRO A 31 -20.77 6.23 15.71
C PRO A 31 -19.96 7.43 15.23
N GLN A 32 -19.64 8.30 16.17
CA GLN A 32 -18.69 9.38 16.00
C GLN A 32 -17.41 8.73 15.48
N ASP A 33 -16.96 9.16 14.30
CA ASP A 33 -15.71 8.73 13.69
C ASP A 33 -14.60 8.78 14.75
N GLU A 34 -14.25 7.63 15.33
CA GLU A 34 -13.05 7.52 16.18
C GLU A 34 -11.89 8.04 15.32
N PRO A 35 -11.03 8.94 15.84
CA PRO A 35 -9.86 9.37 15.09
C PRO A 35 -9.09 8.12 14.70
N ALA A 36 -9.04 7.84 13.38
CA ALA A 36 -8.56 6.58 12.85
C ALA A 36 -7.23 6.22 13.52
N ARG A 37 -7.26 5.21 14.42
CA ARG A 37 -6.10 4.83 15.24
C ARG A 37 -4.87 4.74 14.33
N SER A 38 -3.77 5.34 14.77
CA SER A 38 -2.54 5.35 13.97
C SER A 38 -2.22 3.92 13.57
N TRP A 39 -1.75 3.69 12.34
CA TRP A 39 -1.38 2.33 11.89
C TRP A 39 -0.36 1.68 12.85
N ARG A 40 0.42 2.51 13.57
CA ARG A 40 1.36 2.09 14.62
C ARG A 40 0.67 1.38 15.78
N ASP A 41 -0.54 1.77 16.12
CA ASP A 41 -1.31 1.17 17.23
C ASP A 41 -2.00 -0.14 16.81
N ARG A 42 -2.06 -0.41 15.50
CA ARG A 42 -2.68 -1.60 14.91
C ARG A 42 -1.69 -2.75 14.66
N ILE A 43 -0.39 -2.45 14.57
CA ILE A 43 0.65 -3.47 14.53
C ILE A 43 0.94 -3.91 15.96
N ARG A 44 0.73 -5.18 16.27
CA ARG A 44 1.05 -5.68 17.61
C ARG A 44 2.56 -5.63 17.84
N PRO A 45 3.03 -5.40 19.08
CA PRO A 45 4.47 -5.26 19.38
C PRO A 45 5.31 -6.49 19.00
N ASP A 46 4.69 -7.67 18.94
CA ASP A 46 5.30 -8.95 18.57
C ASP A 46 5.41 -9.16 17.05
N TRP A 47 4.82 -8.28 16.24
CA TRP A 47 4.81 -8.43 14.78
C TRP A 47 6.05 -7.79 14.15
N PRO A 48 6.61 -8.40 13.09
CA PRO A 48 7.74 -7.82 12.38
C PRO A 48 7.28 -6.59 11.59
N VAL A 49 8.10 -5.54 11.60
CA VAL A 49 7.75 -4.26 10.97
C VAL A 49 8.31 -4.19 9.54
N PRO A 50 7.47 -3.95 8.51
CA PRO A 50 7.95 -3.73 7.15
C PRO A 50 8.96 -2.59 7.04
N GLN A 51 10.08 -2.86 6.39
CA GLN A 51 11.13 -1.88 6.16
C GLN A 51 11.10 -1.41 4.72
N ILE A 52 11.06 -0.10 4.50
CA ILE A 52 11.14 0.49 3.16
C ILE A 52 12.52 0.21 2.56
N GLN A 53 12.53 -0.42 1.39
CA GLN A 53 13.74 -0.78 0.66
C GLN A 53 14.01 0.16 -0.51
N ASN A 54 12.95 0.69 -1.12
CA ASN A 54 13.08 1.57 -2.27
C ASN A 54 11.88 2.53 -2.37
N VAL A 55 12.17 3.76 -2.76
CA VAL A 55 11.22 4.82 -3.07
C VAL A 55 11.45 5.27 -4.50
N VAL A 56 10.37 5.27 -5.28
CA VAL A 56 10.32 5.85 -6.62
C VAL A 56 9.51 7.12 -6.53
N ALA A 57 10.12 8.25 -6.88
CA ALA A 57 9.47 9.56 -6.87
C ALA A 57 9.64 10.27 -8.20
N THR A 58 8.67 11.11 -8.54
CA THR A 58 8.71 12.00 -9.70
C THR A 58 8.75 13.44 -9.24
N VAL A 59 9.40 14.29 -10.01
CA VAL A 59 9.37 15.74 -9.84
C VAL A 59 9.37 16.41 -11.20
N TYR A 60 8.76 17.59 -11.26
CA TYR A 60 8.76 18.43 -12.44
C TYR A 60 9.68 19.64 -12.26
N LEU A 61 10.61 19.82 -13.20
CA LEU A 61 11.61 20.87 -13.16
C LEU A 61 11.13 22.19 -13.80
N GLY A 62 9.94 22.22 -14.42
CA GLY A 62 9.36 23.48 -14.91
C GLY A 62 9.97 24.05 -16.18
N CYS A 63 10.92 23.37 -16.82
CA CYS A 63 11.57 23.83 -18.05
C CYS A 63 11.86 22.67 -19.01
N ARG A 64 11.98 22.96 -20.31
CA ARG A 64 12.51 22.01 -21.28
C ARG A 64 14.01 21.87 -21.10
N LEU A 65 14.52 20.65 -21.30
CA LEU A 65 15.92 20.32 -21.09
C LEU A 65 16.53 19.77 -22.37
N ASP A 66 17.69 20.30 -22.74
CA ASP A 66 18.51 19.71 -23.78
C ASP A 66 19.38 18.60 -23.18
N LEU A 67 18.95 17.37 -23.43
CA LEU A 67 19.61 16.16 -22.95
C LEU A 67 21.04 16.00 -23.47
N GLN A 68 21.33 16.50 -24.68
CA GLN A 68 22.65 16.42 -25.28
C GLN A 68 23.61 17.38 -24.57
N LEU A 69 23.17 18.62 -24.32
CA LEU A 69 23.96 19.59 -23.55
C LEU A 69 24.23 19.09 -22.12
N ILE A 70 23.22 18.51 -21.45
CA ILE A 70 23.38 17.91 -20.12
C ILE A 70 24.43 16.80 -20.15
N SER A 71 24.40 15.92 -21.16
CA SER A 71 25.36 14.81 -21.26
C SER A 71 26.80 15.27 -21.44
N GLN A 72 27.02 16.43 -22.06
CA GLN A 72 28.35 17.00 -22.28
C GLN A 72 28.89 17.75 -21.05
N GLN A 73 28.01 18.40 -20.28
CA GLN A 73 28.40 19.25 -19.15
C GLN A 73 28.39 18.52 -17.81
N ALA A 74 27.45 17.60 -17.61
CA ALA A 74 27.24 16.94 -16.33
C ALA A 74 28.16 15.71 -16.16
N ARG A 75 28.66 15.51 -14.94
CA ARG A 75 29.48 14.34 -14.59
C ARG A 75 28.60 13.17 -14.17
N ASN A 76 29.07 11.94 -14.38
CA ASN A 76 28.37 10.70 -14.01
C ASN A 76 26.97 10.59 -14.64
N VAL A 77 26.94 10.90 -15.94
CA VAL A 77 25.73 10.90 -16.74
C VAL A 77 25.89 9.92 -17.90
N GLU A 78 24.87 9.11 -18.12
CA GLU A 78 24.76 8.21 -19.26
C GLU A 78 23.61 8.69 -20.15
N TYR A 79 23.89 8.94 -21.43
CA TYR A 79 22.86 9.31 -22.41
C TYR A 79 23.09 8.59 -23.72
N ASN A 80 22.07 7.87 -24.18
CA ASN A 80 22.06 7.25 -25.50
C ASN A 80 20.66 7.37 -26.11
N ARG A 81 20.48 8.37 -26.98
CA ARG A 81 19.19 8.69 -27.62
C ARG A 81 18.59 7.51 -28.38
N LYS A 82 19.39 6.63 -28.97
CA LYS A 82 18.91 5.45 -29.70
C LYS A 82 18.35 4.38 -28.77
N LYS A 83 18.92 4.26 -27.56
CA LYS A 83 18.51 3.26 -26.57
C LYS A 83 17.37 3.76 -25.69
N PHE A 84 17.43 5.01 -25.25
CA PHE A 84 16.50 5.55 -24.27
C PHE A 84 16.38 7.08 -24.35
N HIS A 85 15.15 7.58 -24.37
CA HIS A 85 14.83 9.01 -24.51
C HIS A 85 14.92 9.79 -23.18
N ALA A 86 15.89 9.43 -22.33
CA ALA A 86 16.15 10.11 -21.08
C ALA A 86 17.64 10.04 -20.73
N VAL A 87 18.09 11.02 -19.97
CA VAL A 87 19.43 11.07 -19.40
C VAL A 87 19.42 10.36 -18.06
N ILE A 88 20.36 9.45 -17.84
CA ILE A 88 20.52 8.72 -16.57
C ILE A 88 21.62 9.43 -15.78
N MET A 89 21.27 9.99 -14.64
CA MET A 89 22.21 10.60 -13.70
C MET A 89 22.32 9.75 -12.44
N ARG A 90 23.53 9.58 -11.90
CA ARG A 90 23.75 8.81 -10.66
C ARG A 90 24.52 9.63 -9.63
N ILE A 91 24.07 9.56 -8.38
CA ILE A 91 24.77 10.13 -7.23
C ILE A 91 25.02 9.05 -6.18
N ARG A 92 26.11 9.18 -5.41
CA ARG A 92 26.50 8.19 -4.39
C ARG A 92 25.85 8.43 -3.04
N ASP A 93 25.59 9.70 -2.71
CA ASP A 93 24.95 10.11 -1.47
C ASP A 93 23.76 11.03 -1.81
N PRO A 94 22.52 10.67 -1.42
CA PRO A 94 22.09 9.28 -1.21
C PRO A 94 22.34 8.45 -2.48
N ARG A 95 22.51 7.13 -2.37
CA ARG A 95 22.76 6.26 -3.54
C ARG A 95 21.50 6.13 -4.39
N THR A 96 21.31 7.04 -5.34
CA THR A 96 20.11 7.10 -6.18
C THR A 96 20.46 7.22 -7.66
N THR A 97 19.55 6.71 -8.48
CA THR A 97 19.60 6.88 -9.94
C THR A 97 18.40 7.72 -10.36
N THR A 98 18.65 8.68 -11.24
CA THR A 98 17.65 9.64 -11.67
C THR A 98 17.57 9.67 -13.18
N LEU A 99 16.36 9.54 -13.70
CA LEU A 99 16.05 9.64 -15.12
C LEU A 99 15.51 11.04 -15.39
N VAL A 100 16.17 11.78 -16.27
CA VAL A 100 15.79 13.14 -16.66
C VAL A 100 15.28 13.14 -18.09
N PHE A 101 14.06 13.58 -18.31
CA PHE A 101 13.42 13.64 -19.62
C PHE A 101 13.52 15.06 -20.20
N SER A 102 13.52 15.17 -21.53
CA SER A 102 13.56 16.46 -22.23
C SER A 102 12.35 17.36 -21.93
N SER A 103 11.26 16.77 -21.44
CA SER A 103 10.08 17.48 -20.96
C SER A 103 10.30 18.25 -19.65
N GLY A 104 11.42 18.02 -18.94
CA GLY A 104 11.64 18.54 -17.60
C GLY A 104 11.08 17.66 -16.49
N ARG A 105 10.46 16.52 -16.82
CA ARG A 105 10.11 15.50 -15.82
C ARG A 105 11.37 14.76 -15.40
N MET A 106 11.44 14.45 -14.12
CA MET A 106 12.54 13.72 -13.51
C MET A 106 12.00 12.61 -12.62
N VAL A 107 12.53 11.39 -12.76
CA VAL A 107 12.17 10.22 -11.97
C VAL A 107 13.38 9.81 -11.15
N VAL A 108 13.24 9.76 -9.83
CA VAL A 108 14.29 9.39 -8.88
C VAL A 108 13.97 8.03 -8.29
N THR A 109 14.96 7.12 -8.27
CA THR A 109 14.85 5.77 -7.71
C THR A 109 16.08 5.40 -6.89
N GLY A 110 15.92 4.43 -5.98
CA GLY A 110 17.00 3.87 -5.15
C GLY A 110 17.09 4.46 -3.75
N ALA A 111 16.28 5.47 -3.42
CA ALA A 111 16.23 6.03 -2.08
C ALA A 111 15.51 5.07 -1.12
N LYS A 112 15.96 4.99 0.14
CA LYS A 112 15.33 4.13 1.17
C LYS A 112 14.23 4.83 1.97
N SER A 113 14.03 6.12 1.76
CA SER A 113 12.97 6.89 2.41
C SER A 113 12.54 8.06 1.54
N GLU A 114 11.33 8.57 1.76
CA GLU A 114 10.80 9.72 1.05
C GLU A 114 11.68 10.98 1.22
N PRO A 115 12.14 11.35 2.43
CA PRO A 115 13.01 12.51 2.60
C PRO A 115 14.34 12.37 1.83
N LEU A 116 14.90 11.17 1.77
CA LEU A 116 16.12 10.91 0.99
C LEU A 116 15.85 11.02 -0.52
N ALA A 117 14.69 10.55 -1.00
CA ALA A 117 14.29 10.70 -2.40
C ALA A 117 14.12 12.18 -2.77
N GLN A 118 13.53 12.98 -1.87
CA GLN A 118 13.37 14.42 -2.07
C GLN A 118 14.71 15.15 -2.06
N LEU A 119 15.62 14.79 -1.14
CA LEU A 119 16.97 15.33 -1.08
C LEU A 119 17.76 15.00 -2.37
N ALA A 120 17.69 13.75 -2.84
CA ALA A 120 18.29 13.32 -4.10
C ALA A 120 17.76 14.14 -5.28
N ALA A 121 16.44 14.28 -5.39
CA ALA A 121 15.79 15.06 -6.42
C ALA A 121 16.27 16.53 -6.41
N ARG A 122 16.40 17.13 -5.23
CA ARG A 122 16.93 18.50 -5.10
C ARG A 122 18.40 18.61 -5.52
N ARG A 123 19.24 17.62 -5.16
CA ARG A 123 20.65 17.56 -5.60
C ARG A 123 20.76 17.48 -7.12
N HIS A 124 19.94 16.65 -7.76
CA HIS A 124 19.88 16.58 -9.23
C HIS A 124 19.38 17.87 -9.88
N ALA A 125 18.31 18.46 -9.35
CA ALA A 125 17.81 19.75 -9.83
C ALA A 125 18.90 20.84 -9.76
N ARG A 126 19.64 20.91 -8.64
CA ARG A 126 20.75 21.86 -8.46
C ARG A 126 21.91 21.62 -9.42
N ALA A 127 22.23 20.35 -9.72
CA ALA A 127 23.23 20.02 -10.73
C ALA A 127 22.83 20.55 -12.11
N LEU A 128 21.57 20.40 -12.49
CA LEU A 128 21.03 20.95 -13.74
C LEU A 128 21.01 22.49 -13.76
N GLN A 129 20.76 23.15 -12.62
CA GLN A 129 20.90 24.61 -12.52
C GLN A 129 22.33 25.07 -12.81
N LYS A 130 23.34 24.32 -12.31
CA LYS A 130 24.76 24.63 -12.56
C LYS A 130 25.16 24.45 -14.03
N CYS A 131 24.43 23.64 -14.79
CA CYS A 131 24.57 23.50 -16.24
C CYS A 131 23.90 24.66 -17.02
N GLY A 132 23.29 25.63 -16.34
CA GLY A 132 22.67 26.81 -16.98
C GLY A 132 21.19 26.65 -17.32
N PHE A 133 20.53 25.57 -16.88
CA PHE A 133 19.09 25.41 -17.07
C PHE A 133 18.31 26.10 -15.95
N PRO A 134 17.23 26.85 -16.25
CA PRO A 134 16.37 27.49 -15.25
C PRO A 134 15.43 26.47 -14.59
N THR A 135 15.99 25.49 -13.88
CA THR A 135 15.19 24.43 -13.25
C THR A 135 14.53 24.92 -11.96
N GLY A 136 13.24 24.65 -11.84
CA GLY A 136 12.47 24.73 -10.61
C GLY A 136 12.36 23.36 -9.92
N PHE A 137 11.65 23.34 -8.78
CA PHE A 137 11.30 22.11 -8.06
C PHE A 137 9.80 22.13 -7.78
N ARG A 138 9.01 21.47 -8.63
CA ARG A 138 7.54 21.46 -8.58
C ARG A 138 7.01 20.03 -8.60
N ASP A 139 5.83 19.82 -8.03
CA ASP A 139 5.09 18.56 -8.11
C ASP A 139 5.90 17.32 -7.71
N PHE A 140 6.68 17.40 -6.63
CA PHE A 140 7.32 16.22 -6.06
C PHE A 140 6.23 15.26 -5.56
N LYS A 141 6.21 14.05 -6.09
CA LYS A 141 5.24 13.01 -5.76
C LYS A 141 5.91 11.66 -5.68
N VAL A 142 5.66 10.91 -4.60
CA VAL A 142 6.00 9.49 -4.51
C VAL A 142 5.06 8.71 -5.44
N GLN A 143 5.64 7.90 -6.31
CA GLN A 143 4.90 7.05 -7.26
C GLN A 143 4.77 5.62 -6.75
N ASN A 144 5.80 5.11 -6.09
CA ASN A 144 5.82 3.75 -5.60
C ASN A 144 6.78 3.60 -4.42
N LEU A 145 6.35 2.87 -3.41
CA LEU A 145 7.13 2.40 -2.28
C LEU A 145 7.25 0.89 -2.38
N VAL A 146 8.47 0.39 -2.22
CA VAL A 146 8.76 -1.03 -2.09
C VAL A 146 9.27 -1.27 -0.69
N SER A 147 8.62 -2.15 0.04
CA SER A 147 9.03 -2.58 1.37
C SER A 147 9.24 -4.08 1.41
N SER A 148 10.00 -4.52 2.42
CA SER A 148 10.20 -5.93 2.68
C SER A 148 10.14 -6.21 4.16
N VAL A 149 9.63 -7.38 4.51
CA VAL A 149 9.55 -7.89 5.87
C VAL A 149 9.84 -9.38 5.86
N SER A 150 10.43 -9.88 6.94
CA SER A 150 10.57 -11.32 7.16
C SER A 150 9.71 -11.71 8.35
N CYS A 151 8.80 -12.66 8.13
CA CYS A 151 7.92 -13.18 9.16
C CYS A 151 8.65 -14.13 10.13
N GLY A 152 9.83 -14.64 9.76
CA GLY A 152 10.62 -15.52 10.61
C GLY A 152 10.14 -16.97 10.68
N PHE A 153 9.15 -17.36 9.87
CA PHE A 153 8.64 -18.73 9.79
C PHE A 153 8.26 -19.11 8.35
N PRO A 154 8.37 -20.40 7.96
CA PRO A 154 7.95 -20.85 6.64
C PRO A 154 6.43 -20.83 6.49
N VAL A 155 5.95 -20.52 5.28
CA VAL A 155 4.53 -20.35 4.96
C VAL A 155 4.10 -21.38 3.90
N ARG A 156 2.92 -21.98 4.06
CA ARG A 156 2.30 -22.88 3.07
C ARG A 156 1.49 -22.06 2.05
N LEU A 157 2.05 -21.84 0.87
CA LEU A 157 1.47 -20.95 -0.14
C LEU A 157 0.23 -21.57 -0.82
N GLU A 158 0.21 -22.89 -0.98
CA GLU A 158 -0.90 -23.63 -1.61
C GLU A 158 -2.21 -23.48 -0.80
N GLY A 159 -2.11 -23.40 0.53
CA GLY A 159 -3.26 -23.17 1.40
C GLY A 159 -3.84 -21.78 1.24
N ILE A 160 -2.98 -20.77 1.10
CA ILE A 160 -3.38 -19.37 0.91
C ILE A 160 -4.05 -19.19 -0.45
N GLU A 161 -3.46 -19.74 -1.52
CA GLU A 161 -4.02 -19.64 -2.87
C GLU A 161 -5.41 -20.26 -2.95
N ARG A 162 -5.61 -21.45 -2.36
CA ARG A 162 -6.92 -22.10 -2.33
C ARG A 162 -7.99 -21.31 -1.55
N LEU A 163 -7.62 -20.72 -0.41
CA LEU A 163 -8.55 -19.97 0.44
C LEU A 163 -8.85 -18.57 -0.13
N TYR A 164 -7.87 -17.95 -0.78
CA TYR A 164 -7.95 -16.56 -1.26
C TYR A 164 -7.79 -16.46 -2.77
N TRP A 165 -8.33 -17.41 -3.54
CA TRP A 165 -8.11 -17.55 -4.99
C TRP A 165 -8.42 -16.29 -5.81
N GLU A 166 -9.32 -15.42 -5.35
CA GLU A 166 -9.64 -14.15 -6.01
C GLU A 166 -8.49 -13.12 -5.92
N SER A 167 -7.76 -13.15 -4.80
CA SER A 167 -6.71 -12.17 -4.47
C SER A 167 -5.30 -12.76 -4.53
N ALA A 168 -5.16 -14.08 -4.47
CA ALA A 168 -3.91 -14.81 -4.41
C ALA A 168 -3.70 -15.64 -5.68
N LYS A 169 -2.50 -15.56 -6.26
CA LYS A 169 -2.08 -16.39 -7.38
C LYS A 169 -0.72 -17.01 -7.07
N TYR A 170 -0.63 -18.34 -7.19
CA TYR A 170 0.61 -19.07 -6.97
C TYR A 170 0.82 -20.08 -8.08
N GLU A 171 1.76 -19.75 -8.97
CA GLU A 171 2.13 -20.58 -10.11
C GLU A 171 3.64 -20.86 -10.01
N PRO A 172 4.06 -21.88 -9.23
CA PRO A 172 5.48 -22.11 -8.91
C PRO A 172 6.36 -22.37 -10.15
N GLU A 173 5.77 -22.82 -11.25
CA GLU A 173 6.45 -22.99 -12.54
C GLU A 173 6.82 -21.66 -13.20
N LEU A 174 6.01 -20.60 -13.00
CA LEU A 174 6.25 -19.27 -13.56
C LEU A 174 6.98 -18.35 -12.59
N PHE A 175 6.65 -18.42 -11.30
CA PHE A 175 7.22 -17.56 -10.28
C PHE A 175 7.27 -18.25 -8.90
N PRO A 176 8.43 -18.22 -8.19
CA PRO A 176 8.62 -18.98 -6.95
C PRO A 176 7.88 -18.45 -5.72
N GLY A 177 7.12 -17.35 -5.84
CA GLY A 177 6.36 -16.75 -4.75
C GLY A 177 4.87 -16.65 -5.06
N LEU A 178 4.05 -16.49 -4.03
CA LEU A 178 2.63 -16.19 -4.18
C LEU A 178 2.44 -14.69 -4.36
N VAL A 179 1.66 -14.31 -5.36
CA VAL A 179 1.24 -12.92 -5.60
C VAL A 179 -0.09 -12.69 -4.92
N TYR A 180 -0.12 -11.87 -3.87
CA TYR A 180 -1.34 -11.49 -3.14
C TYR A 180 -1.67 -10.02 -3.40
N ALA A 181 -2.83 -9.75 -3.99
CA ALA A 181 -3.28 -8.39 -4.30
C ALA A 181 -4.30 -7.90 -3.28
N ILE A 182 -3.97 -6.82 -2.58
CA ILE A 182 -4.89 -6.12 -1.68
C ILE A 182 -5.53 -4.98 -2.49
N VAL A 183 -6.86 -4.92 -2.49
CA VAL A 183 -7.62 -3.90 -3.24
C VAL A 183 -7.60 -2.55 -2.54
N ARG A 184 -7.70 -2.54 -1.20
CA ARG A 184 -7.68 -1.32 -0.37
C ARG A 184 -6.79 -1.54 0.86
N PRO A 185 -5.64 -0.85 0.98
CA PRO A 185 -5.00 -0.01 -0.04
C PRO A 185 -4.53 -0.84 -1.24
N GLN A 186 -4.39 -0.22 -2.42
CA GLN A 186 -3.97 -0.92 -3.64
C GLN A 186 -2.48 -1.33 -3.55
N VAL A 187 -2.21 -2.52 -3.03
CA VAL A 187 -0.86 -3.03 -2.75
C VAL A 187 -0.75 -4.47 -3.24
N LYS A 188 0.34 -4.77 -3.93
CA LYS A 188 0.70 -6.13 -4.32
C LYS A 188 1.77 -6.65 -3.37
N CYS A 189 1.52 -7.82 -2.80
CA CYS A 189 2.44 -8.50 -1.90
C CYS A 189 2.98 -9.75 -2.61
N LEU A 190 4.29 -9.97 -2.53
CA LEU A 190 4.93 -11.20 -2.94
C LEU A 190 5.34 -11.95 -1.68
N VAL A 191 4.75 -13.12 -1.47
CA VAL A 191 5.00 -13.98 -0.31
C VAL A 191 5.84 -15.18 -0.76
N PHE A 192 6.98 -15.39 -0.13
CA PHE A 192 7.85 -16.53 -0.40
C PHE A 192 7.65 -17.63 0.63
N THR A 193 7.93 -18.88 0.26
CA THR A 193 7.84 -20.06 1.14
C THR A 193 8.69 -19.93 2.41
N THR A 194 9.75 -19.12 2.36
CA THR A 194 10.63 -18.80 3.48
C THR A 194 10.02 -17.85 4.52
N GLY A 195 8.83 -17.29 4.25
CA GLY A 195 8.23 -16.24 5.09
C GLY A 195 8.76 -14.84 4.82
N LYS A 196 9.57 -14.65 3.78
CA LYS A 196 9.89 -13.31 3.29
C LYS A 196 8.68 -12.76 2.53
N VAL A 197 8.36 -11.50 2.77
CA VAL A 197 7.28 -10.77 2.09
C VAL A 197 7.83 -9.47 1.51
N VAL A 198 7.46 -9.17 0.27
CA VAL A 198 7.77 -7.92 -0.41
C VAL A 198 6.48 -7.21 -0.77
N LEU A 199 6.26 -5.99 -0.29
CA LEU A 199 5.08 -5.20 -0.59
C LEU A 199 5.45 -4.10 -1.60
N MET A 200 4.60 -3.92 -2.62
CA MET A 200 4.81 -2.99 -3.72
C MET A 200 3.51 -2.30 -4.13
N GLY A 201 3.60 -1.11 -4.72
CA GLY A 201 2.46 -0.38 -5.28
C GLY A 201 1.87 0.66 -4.32
N ALA A 202 2.31 0.67 -3.07
CA ALA A 202 1.93 1.70 -2.10
C ALA A 202 2.48 3.07 -2.51
N LYS A 203 1.71 4.13 -2.28
CA LYS A 203 2.15 5.52 -2.52
C LYS A 203 2.57 6.20 -1.22
N ARG A 204 2.02 5.75 -0.10
CA ARG A 204 2.30 6.26 1.23
C ARG A 204 2.81 5.16 2.13
N GLU A 205 3.61 5.52 3.12
CA GLU A 205 4.14 4.56 4.09
C GLU A 205 3.00 3.89 4.87
N GLU A 206 1.95 4.65 5.20
CA GLU A 206 0.77 4.15 5.90
C GLU A 206 0.08 2.99 5.16
N ASP A 207 -0.01 3.07 3.82
CA ASP A 207 -0.62 2.05 2.97
C ASP A 207 0.13 0.71 3.09
N VAL A 208 1.47 0.77 3.23
CA VAL A 208 2.31 -0.42 3.40
C VAL A 208 1.98 -1.12 4.71
N TYR A 209 1.86 -0.34 5.79
CA TYR A 209 1.57 -0.89 7.11
C TYR A 209 0.14 -1.43 7.21
N GLU A 210 -0.85 -0.73 6.64
CA GLU A 210 -2.22 -1.21 6.60
C GLU A 210 -2.36 -2.50 5.78
N ALA A 211 -1.69 -2.57 4.63
CA ALA A 211 -1.63 -3.78 3.83
C ALA A 211 -1.02 -4.95 4.62
N PHE A 212 0.07 -4.69 5.35
CA PHE A 212 0.72 -5.71 6.17
C PHE A 212 -0.17 -6.18 7.32
N VAL A 213 -0.91 -5.28 7.98
CA VAL A 213 -1.85 -5.62 9.06
C VAL A 213 -2.94 -6.59 8.57
N LYS A 214 -3.40 -6.43 7.33
CA LYS A 214 -4.39 -7.34 6.72
C LYS A 214 -3.79 -8.69 6.32
N LEU A 215 -2.54 -8.67 5.84
CA LEU A 215 -1.87 -9.87 5.34
C LEU A 215 -1.33 -10.77 6.46
N TYR A 216 -0.77 -10.20 7.53
CA TYR A 216 -0.01 -10.96 8.52
C TYR A 216 -0.82 -12.06 9.26
N PRO A 217 -2.10 -11.85 9.65
CA PRO A 217 -2.94 -12.92 10.20
C PRO A 217 -3.07 -14.13 9.26
N ILE A 218 -3.25 -13.88 7.96
CA ILE A 218 -3.35 -14.93 6.94
C ILE A 218 -2.07 -15.76 6.87
N LEU A 219 -0.91 -15.10 7.02
CA LEU A 219 0.39 -15.77 7.04
C LEU A 219 0.58 -16.60 8.31
N LEU A 220 0.12 -16.11 9.46
CA LEU A 220 0.16 -16.84 10.72
C LEU A 220 -0.67 -18.13 10.65
N ASP A 221 -1.89 -18.05 10.15
CA ASP A 221 -2.77 -19.22 9.99
C ASP A 221 -2.21 -20.26 9.01
N SER A 222 -1.36 -19.81 8.09
CA SER A 222 -0.71 -20.64 7.06
C SER A 222 0.73 -21.04 7.43
N LYS A 223 1.13 -20.90 8.69
CA LYS A 223 2.46 -21.27 9.18
C LYS A 223 2.69 -22.77 8.99
N LYS A 224 3.78 -23.10 8.30
CA LYS A 224 4.20 -24.49 8.08
C LYS A 224 4.83 -25.01 9.39
N GLY A 225 4.01 -25.57 10.27
CA GLY A 225 4.45 -26.09 11.57
C GLY A 225 3.35 -26.60 12.49
N ASP A 226 2.11 -26.11 12.36
CA ASP A 226 0.97 -26.69 13.08
C ASP A 226 0.38 -27.84 12.27
N VAL A 227 1.06 -28.98 12.35
CA VAL A 227 0.37 -30.26 12.23
C VAL A 227 -0.52 -30.34 13.46
N VAL A 228 -1.81 -30.01 13.32
CA VAL A 228 -2.78 -30.66 14.21
C VAL A 228 -2.50 -32.15 14.02
N PRO A 229 -2.12 -32.90 15.08
CA PRO A 229 -2.03 -34.34 14.93
C PRO A 229 -3.46 -34.80 14.67
N THR A 230 -3.81 -34.99 13.40
CA THR A 230 -4.93 -35.84 13.03
C THR A 230 -4.57 -37.18 13.66
N LYS A 231 -5.20 -37.50 14.80
CA LYS A 231 -5.08 -38.81 15.43
C LYS A 231 -5.15 -39.84 14.29
N PRO A 232 -4.15 -40.71 14.09
CA PRO A 232 -4.38 -41.85 13.23
C PRO A 232 -5.56 -42.59 13.83
N LEU A 233 -6.64 -42.74 13.05
CA LEU A 233 -7.68 -43.71 13.37
C LEU A 233 -6.96 -45.06 13.44
N LEU A 234 -6.72 -45.55 14.64
CA LEU A 234 -6.39 -46.95 14.85
C LEU A 234 -7.62 -47.74 14.43
N MET A 235 -7.66 -48.16 13.16
CA MET A 235 -8.46 -49.32 12.79
C MET A 235 -7.77 -50.51 13.44
N THR A 236 -8.26 -50.90 14.62
CA THR A 236 -8.00 -52.23 15.16
C THR A 236 -8.69 -53.21 14.21
N ALA A 237 -7.91 -53.87 13.37
CA ALA A 237 -8.29 -55.14 12.78
C ALA A 237 -8.26 -56.14 13.93
N ASP A 238 -9.37 -56.22 14.67
CA ASP A 238 -9.84 -57.43 15.35
C ASP A 238 -11.16 -57.11 16.04
N GLY A 239 -12.24 -57.65 15.46
CA GLY A 239 -13.54 -57.68 16.10
C GLY A 239 -13.49 -58.62 17.30
N SER A 240 -13.15 -58.11 18.47
CA SER A 240 -13.56 -58.74 19.73
C SER A 240 -13.54 -57.73 20.88
N ALA A 241 -14.72 -57.47 21.43
CA ALA A 241 -14.89 -56.68 22.64
C ALA A 241 -14.38 -57.47 23.85
N ARG A 242 -13.43 -56.93 24.61
CA ARG A 242 -13.24 -57.27 26.02
C ARG A 242 -12.86 -56.05 26.85
N SER A 243 -13.66 -55.83 27.90
CA SER A 243 -13.41 -54.94 29.03
C SER A 243 -12.56 -55.63 30.10
N SER A 244 -11.63 -54.92 30.73
CA SER A 244 -11.18 -55.06 32.14
C SER A 244 -10.21 -53.89 32.38
N ILE A 245 -10.35 -52.98 33.36
CA ILE A 245 -10.52 -53.13 34.81
C ILE A 245 -9.56 -54.16 35.40
N LYS A 246 -8.27 -53.82 35.51
CA LYS A 246 -7.56 -53.36 36.72
C LYS A 246 -6.08 -53.24 36.42
#